data_AF-A0A2S5ZDR7-F1
#
_entry.id   AF-A0A2S5ZDR7-F1
#
_cell.length_a   1.000
_cell.length_b   1.000
_cell.length_c   1.000
_cell.angle_alpha   90.00
_cell.angle_beta   90.00
_cell.angle_gamma   90.00
#
_symmetry.space_group_name_H-M   'P 1'
#
loop_
_entity.id
_entity.type
_entity.pdbx_description
1 polymer ?
#
loop_
_entity_poly.entity_id
_entity_poly.type
_entity_poly.pdbx_seq_one_letter_code
_entity_poly.pdbx_strand_id
1 'polypeptide(L)'
;MKGLKPSLLALCVAGVPPAAVAEIQMLDDSAMGMITGQAGVTIELETKLNIDRFIYTDEGSLEINDIFVGGANRTDMFSEMNLNLNGQATDRLDNIRINIDVAQDGDAIINLLPISFNAVDFRMRTGAWNLTGTGGSTTILDNFNMDMLIGSGTIRIDTATDKLNLLTDIAIDDLDFDVPFLALGIRDLQLTGADYDLSAPQPLRVFANVDLDIYKAANAAGTEVLAVDLDTFEADMRIGGVLIGGTSIGSVALDNLAITNTAMRIYGH
;
A
#
# COMPACT_ATOMS: atom_id res chain seq x y z
N MET A 1 -39.15 -38.32 -78.01
CA MET A 1 -39.53 -36.92 -77.74
C MET A 1 -39.17 -36.58 -76.30
N LYS A 2 -38.66 -35.37 -76.11
CA LYS A 2 -38.04 -34.75 -74.92
C LYS A 2 -38.75 -35.04 -73.59
N GLY A 3 -37.96 -35.35 -72.56
CA GLY A 3 -38.35 -35.33 -71.15
C GLY A 3 -37.25 -34.65 -70.30
N LEU A 4 -37.66 -33.58 -69.60
CA LEU A 4 -37.03 -32.75 -68.55
C LEU A 4 -36.09 -33.52 -67.57
N LYS A 5 -35.09 -32.99 -66.84
CA LYS A 5 -34.53 -31.66 -66.46
C LYS A 5 -33.22 -31.94 -65.69
N PRO A 6 -32.17 -31.09 -65.73
CA PRO A 6 -31.25 -30.97 -64.60
C PRO A 6 -31.35 -29.56 -64.00
N SER A 7 -31.90 -29.47 -62.80
CA SER A 7 -31.81 -28.29 -61.93
C SER A 7 -30.62 -28.51 -61.01
N LEU A 8 -29.50 -27.86 -61.29
CA LEU A 8 -28.37 -27.78 -60.38
C LEU A 8 -28.55 -26.49 -59.56
N LEU A 9 -29.23 -26.59 -58.43
CA LEU A 9 -29.17 -25.58 -57.37
C LEU A 9 -28.04 -26.01 -56.43
N ALA A 10 -26.94 -25.26 -56.41
CA ALA A 10 -25.97 -25.30 -55.32
C ALA A 10 -25.46 -23.88 -55.07
N LEU A 11 -26.28 -23.20 -54.28
CA LEU A 11 -26.06 -22.06 -53.39
C LEU A 11 -24.63 -21.47 -53.31
N CYS A 12 -24.53 -20.21 -53.71
CA CYS A 12 -23.46 -19.28 -53.31
C CYS A 12 -23.53 -19.05 -51.79
N VAL A 13 -22.41 -19.17 -51.07
CA VAL A 13 -22.22 -18.45 -49.80
C VAL A 13 -20.87 -17.75 -49.85
N ALA A 14 -20.95 -16.43 -49.77
CA ALA A 14 -19.85 -15.49 -49.77
C ALA A 14 -18.88 -15.75 -48.60
N GLY A 15 -17.59 -15.52 -48.85
CA GLY A 15 -16.55 -15.54 -47.83
C GLY A 15 -16.85 -14.52 -46.74
N VAL A 16 -17.26 -15.02 -45.58
CA VAL A 16 -17.20 -14.30 -44.30
C VAL A 16 -15.76 -14.48 -43.79
N PRO A 17 -15.02 -13.40 -43.45
CA PRO A 17 -13.73 -13.58 -42.80
C PRO A 17 -13.97 -14.33 -41.48
N PRO A 18 -13.21 -15.41 -41.19
CA PRO A 18 -13.39 -16.13 -39.94
C PRO A 18 -13.17 -15.14 -38.78
N ALA A 19 -14.16 -15.10 -37.88
CA ALA A 19 -14.00 -14.43 -36.60
C ALA A 19 -12.71 -14.94 -35.96
N ALA A 20 -11.82 -14.03 -35.56
CA ALA A 20 -10.64 -14.37 -34.79
C ALA A 20 -11.10 -15.06 -33.50
N VAL A 21 -11.05 -16.39 -33.49
CA VAL A 21 -11.21 -17.17 -32.26
C VAL A 21 -9.88 -16.97 -31.53
N ALA A 22 -9.90 -16.25 -30.42
CA ALA A 22 -8.79 -16.31 -29.48
C ALA A 22 -8.72 -17.75 -28.98
N GLU A 23 -7.87 -18.55 -29.61
CA GLU A 23 -7.60 -19.92 -29.20
C GLU A 23 -6.95 -19.84 -27.83
N ILE A 24 -7.64 -20.33 -26.79
CA ILE A 24 -7.06 -20.45 -25.46
C ILE A 24 -5.97 -21.52 -25.56
N GLN A 25 -4.72 -21.08 -25.66
CA GLN A 25 -3.57 -21.95 -25.62
C GLN A 25 -3.42 -22.46 -24.18
N MET A 26 -3.82 -23.72 -23.95
CA MET A 26 -3.58 -24.37 -22.68
C MET A 26 -2.07 -24.55 -22.51
N LEU A 27 -1.52 -24.05 -21.39
CA LEU A 27 -0.14 -24.32 -21.00
C LEU A 27 0.01 -25.82 -20.73
N ASP A 28 1.01 -26.44 -21.36
CA ASP A 28 1.33 -27.84 -21.13
C ASP A 28 1.99 -28.01 -19.76
N ASP A 29 1.60 -29.05 -19.01
CA ASP A 29 2.17 -29.39 -17.70
C ASP A 29 3.68 -29.62 -17.78
N SER A 30 4.20 -30.01 -18.96
CA SER A 30 5.64 -30.11 -19.19
C SER A 30 6.37 -28.75 -19.14
N ALA A 31 5.71 -27.68 -19.59
CA ALA A 31 6.21 -26.31 -19.50
C ALA A 31 6.11 -25.76 -18.07
N MET A 32 5.07 -26.17 -17.34
CA MET A 32 4.87 -25.84 -15.91
C MET A 32 5.78 -26.67 -14.99
N GLY A 33 6.20 -27.87 -15.40
CA GLY A 33 7.14 -28.72 -14.67
C GLY A 33 8.58 -28.20 -14.64
N MET A 34 8.92 -27.21 -15.47
CA MET A 34 10.17 -26.46 -15.39
C MET A 34 10.11 -25.35 -14.33
N ILE A 35 8.91 -24.99 -13.87
CA ILE A 35 8.67 -24.10 -12.72
C ILE A 35 8.59 -25.00 -11.48
N THR A 36 9.68 -25.67 -11.15
CA THR A 36 9.81 -26.40 -9.87
C THR A 36 10.57 -25.54 -8.88
N GLY A 37 9.97 -25.36 -7.69
CA GLY A 37 10.47 -24.49 -6.64
C GLY A 37 11.83 -24.93 -6.11
N GLN A 38 12.84 -24.09 -6.29
CA GLN A 38 14.07 -24.14 -5.51
C GLN A 38 13.85 -23.31 -4.25
N ALA A 39 14.04 -23.92 -3.07
CA ALA A 39 14.19 -23.25 -1.76
C ALA A 39 13.64 -21.81 -1.66
N GLY A 40 12.31 -21.66 -1.63
CA GLY A 40 11.63 -20.37 -1.53
C GLY A 40 10.96 -19.88 -2.82
N VAL A 41 10.39 -18.67 -2.75
CA VAL A 41 9.76 -17.96 -3.88
C VAL A 41 10.28 -16.54 -3.92
N THR A 42 10.84 -16.14 -5.06
CA THR A 42 11.20 -14.74 -5.34
C THR A 42 10.18 -14.13 -6.31
N ILE A 43 9.64 -12.98 -5.96
CA ILE A 43 8.68 -12.21 -6.75
C ILE A 43 9.27 -10.82 -6.96
N GLU A 44 9.30 -10.33 -8.21
CA GLU A 44 9.55 -8.93 -8.52
C GLU A 44 8.20 -8.27 -8.83
N LEU A 45 7.87 -7.19 -8.12
CA LEU A 45 6.55 -6.56 -8.17
C LEU A 45 6.62 -5.17 -8.81
N GLU A 46 5.73 -4.94 -9.78
CA GLU A 46 5.44 -3.62 -10.33
C GLU A 46 3.91 -3.49 -10.50
N THR A 47 3.25 -2.71 -9.64
CA THR A 47 1.79 -2.68 -9.60
C THR A 47 1.22 -1.30 -9.28
N LYS A 48 -0.05 -1.09 -9.56
CA LYS A 48 -0.82 0.05 -9.05
C LYS A 48 -2.26 -0.36 -8.82
N LEU A 49 -2.88 0.23 -7.81
CA LEU A 49 -4.24 -0.06 -7.40
C LEU A 49 -5.08 1.21 -7.53
N ASN A 50 -6.23 1.09 -8.19
CA ASN A 50 -7.27 2.11 -8.22
C ASN A 50 -8.55 1.44 -7.75
N ILE A 51 -9.15 1.97 -6.69
CA ILE A 51 -10.40 1.46 -6.12
C ILE A 51 -11.36 2.64 -6.06
N ASP A 52 -12.46 2.54 -6.80
CA ASP A 52 -13.46 3.62 -6.86
C ASP A 52 -14.03 3.92 -5.47
N ARG A 53 -14.34 2.86 -4.70
CA ARG A 53 -14.93 3.00 -3.37
C ARG A 53 -14.72 1.78 -2.48
N PHE A 54 -14.37 2.04 -1.23
CA PHE A 54 -14.49 1.10 -0.11
C PHE A 54 -15.69 1.49 0.75
N ILE A 55 -16.49 0.51 1.19
CA ILE A 55 -17.63 0.73 2.08
C ILE A 55 -17.56 -0.30 3.21
N TYR A 56 -17.54 0.19 4.45
CA TYR A 56 -17.84 -0.60 5.64
C TYR A 56 -19.24 -0.24 6.13
N THR A 57 -20.09 -1.25 6.36
CA THR A 57 -21.50 -1.06 6.75
C THR A 57 -21.78 -1.71 8.10
N ASP A 58 -22.26 -0.90 9.04
CA ASP A 58 -22.72 -1.32 10.38
C ASP A 58 -23.68 -0.28 10.95
N GLU A 59 -25.00 -0.54 10.88
CA GLU A 59 -26.14 0.38 11.15
C GLU A 59 -26.16 1.72 10.37
N GLY A 60 -25.02 2.12 9.81
CA GLY A 60 -24.72 3.17 8.85
C GLY A 60 -23.54 2.71 8.00
N SER A 61 -22.80 3.65 7.38
CA SER A 61 -21.62 3.33 6.57
C SER A 61 -20.45 4.29 6.77
N LEU A 62 -19.25 3.76 6.69
CA LEU A 62 -18.02 4.50 6.37
C LEU A 62 -17.70 4.24 4.90
N GLU A 63 -17.68 5.29 4.10
CA GLU A 63 -17.35 5.23 2.67
C GLU A 63 -16.05 5.98 2.40
N ILE A 64 -15.10 5.35 1.72
CA ILE A 64 -13.84 5.97 1.28
C ILE A 64 -13.82 5.93 -0.25
N ASN A 65 -13.70 7.09 -0.88
CA ASN A 65 -13.78 7.24 -2.33
C ASN A 65 -12.39 7.42 -2.96
N ASP A 66 -12.28 7.10 -4.24
CA ASP A 66 -11.15 7.44 -5.12
C ASP A 66 -9.79 7.03 -4.54
N ILE A 67 -9.66 5.77 -4.13
CA ILE A 67 -8.46 5.25 -3.50
C ILE A 67 -7.44 4.89 -4.59
N PHE A 68 -6.27 5.48 -4.49
CA PHE A 68 -5.11 5.16 -5.31
C PHE A 68 -3.96 4.69 -4.41
N VAL A 69 -3.31 3.60 -4.82
CA VAL A 69 -2.05 3.14 -4.21
C VAL A 69 -1.08 2.79 -5.34
N GLY A 70 0.12 3.38 -5.32
CA GLY A 70 1.12 3.21 -6.38
C GLY A 70 2.43 3.91 -6.06
N GLY A 71 3.19 4.25 -7.09
CA GLY A 71 4.42 5.06 -6.97
C GLY A 71 4.11 6.55 -6.86
N ALA A 72 5.03 7.31 -6.28
CA ALA A 72 4.89 8.75 -6.10
C ALA A 72 5.03 9.52 -7.42
N ASN A 73 5.61 8.92 -8.46
CA ASN A 73 5.83 9.55 -9.75
C ASN A 73 6.60 10.89 -9.63
N ARG A 74 7.62 10.87 -8.77
CA ARG A 74 8.49 12.01 -8.43
C ARG A 74 9.96 11.58 -8.49
N THR A 75 10.88 12.53 -8.51
CA THR A 75 12.34 12.25 -8.40
C THR A 75 13.04 13.16 -7.39
N ASP A 76 12.26 13.86 -6.58
CA ASP A 76 12.69 14.95 -5.70
C ASP A 76 12.25 14.73 -4.25
N MET A 77 11.94 13.49 -3.86
CA MET A 77 11.62 13.15 -2.47
C MET A 77 12.84 13.40 -1.59
N PHE A 78 12.66 14.13 -0.49
CA PHE A 78 13.72 14.65 0.38
C PHE A 78 14.76 15.48 -0.39
N SER A 79 14.27 16.48 -1.13
CA SER A 79 15.08 17.31 -2.04
C SER A 79 16.28 18.01 -1.39
N GLU A 80 16.26 18.24 -0.07
CA GLU A 80 17.35 18.84 0.70
C GLU A 80 18.67 18.07 0.56
N MET A 81 18.60 16.78 0.23
CA MET A 81 19.76 15.90 0.06
C MET A 81 20.49 16.11 -1.27
N ASN A 82 19.85 16.78 -2.25
CA ASN A 82 20.34 16.88 -3.63
C ASN A 82 20.72 15.50 -4.23
N LEU A 83 19.98 14.47 -3.83
CA LEU A 83 20.16 13.09 -4.25
C LEU A 83 18.79 12.50 -4.60
N ASN A 84 18.69 11.82 -5.74
CA ASN A 84 17.50 11.06 -6.06
C ASN A 84 17.50 9.74 -5.29
N LEU A 85 16.60 9.62 -4.31
CA LEU A 85 16.47 8.44 -3.45
C LEU A 85 15.59 7.34 -4.03
N ASN A 86 14.67 7.66 -4.95
CA ASN A 86 13.61 6.76 -5.39
C ASN A 86 13.69 6.36 -6.88
N GLY A 87 14.74 6.78 -7.58
CA GLY A 87 15.01 6.33 -8.94
C GLY A 87 14.14 7.01 -10.00
N GLN A 88 13.59 6.24 -10.93
CA GLN A 88 12.79 6.80 -12.03
C GLN A 88 11.38 7.12 -11.54
N ALA A 89 10.82 8.25 -11.95
CA ALA A 89 9.43 8.57 -11.63
C ALA A 89 8.47 7.62 -12.37
N THR A 90 7.68 6.86 -11.60
CA THR A 90 6.58 6.05 -12.13
C THR A 90 5.34 6.16 -11.23
N ASP A 91 4.15 5.88 -11.76
CA ASP A 91 2.91 5.80 -10.97
C ASP A 91 2.65 4.40 -10.39
N ARG A 92 3.63 3.50 -10.49
CA ARG A 92 3.53 2.11 -10.05
C ARG A 92 4.42 1.90 -8.84
N LEU A 93 3.91 1.16 -7.87
CA LEU A 93 4.73 0.63 -6.80
C LEU A 93 5.69 -0.39 -7.42
N ASP A 94 6.95 -0.02 -7.51
CA ASP A 94 7.99 -0.74 -8.21
C ASP A 94 9.28 -0.86 -7.37
N ASN A 95 10.36 -1.38 -7.98
CA ASN A 95 11.63 -1.59 -7.29
C ASN A 95 11.54 -2.56 -6.10
N ILE A 96 10.50 -3.40 -5.99
CA ILE A 96 10.34 -4.36 -4.88
C ILE A 96 10.69 -5.78 -5.32
N ARG A 97 11.61 -6.41 -4.60
CA ARG A 97 11.80 -7.86 -4.57
C ARG A 97 11.24 -8.43 -3.27
N ILE A 98 10.33 -9.38 -3.41
CA ILE A 98 9.75 -10.14 -2.32
C ILE A 98 10.39 -11.53 -2.33
N ASN A 99 11.10 -11.89 -1.26
CA ASN A 99 11.63 -13.24 -1.06
C ASN A 99 10.85 -13.89 0.07
N ILE A 100 10.19 -15.00 -0.24
CA ILE A 100 9.41 -15.79 0.70
C ILE A 100 10.17 -17.09 0.93
N ASP A 101 10.46 -17.38 2.19
CA ASP A 101 11.06 -18.64 2.61
C ASP A 101 10.34 -19.20 3.85
N VAL A 102 10.48 -20.50 4.05
CA VAL A 102 9.98 -21.21 5.24
C VAL A 102 11.17 -21.79 5.98
N ALA A 103 11.39 -21.31 7.20
CA ALA A 103 12.46 -21.77 8.06
C ALA A 103 12.22 -23.21 8.56
N GLN A 104 13.26 -23.84 9.11
CA GLN A 104 13.21 -25.26 9.51
C GLN A 104 12.16 -25.54 10.60
N ASP A 105 11.87 -24.57 11.44
CA ASP A 105 10.85 -24.61 12.49
C ASP A 105 9.41 -24.38 11.96
N GLY A 106 9.26 -24.00 10.68
CA GLY A 106 7.97 -23.76 10.04
C GLY A 106 7.63 -22.28 9.88
N ASP A 107 8.46 -21.38 10.39
CA ASP A 107 8.20 -19.95 10.32
C ASP A 107 8.33 -19.40 8.91
N ALA A 108 7.42 -18.51 8.52
CA ALA A 108 7.53 -17.82 7.23
C ALA A 108 8.36 -16.55 7.40
N ILE A 109 9.37 -16.37 6.56
CA ILE A 109 10.18 -15.16 6.49
C ILE A 109 9.98 -14.54 5.11
N ILE A 110 9.40 -13.35 5.08
CA ILE A 110 9.07 -12.62 3.87
C ILE A 110 9.86 -11.31 3.88
N ASN A 111 10.90 -11.24 3.06
CA ASN A 111 11.72 -10.04 2.93
C ASN A 111 11.26 -9.22 1.73
N LEU A 112 10.96 -7.94 1.95
CA LEU A 112 10.67 -6.94 0.95
C LEU A 112 11.89 -6.02 0.86
N LEU A 113 12.66 -6.16 -0.21
CA LEU A 113 13.90 -5.42 -0.40
C LEU A 113 13.87 -4.70 -1.74
N PRO A 114 14.48 -3.51 -1.81
CA PRO A 114 14.72 -2.86 -3.08
C PRO A 114 15.51 -3.74 -4.07
N ILE A 115 15.14 -3.72 -5.35
CA ILE A 115 15.88 -4.41 -6.44
C ILE A 115 17.18 -3.66 -6.73
N SER A 116 17.11 -2.33 -6.73
CA SER A 116 18.22 -1.40 -6.91
C SER A 116 18.49 -0.63 -5.61
N PHE A 117 19.63 0.07 -5.51
CA PHE A 117 20.02 0.80 -4.29
C PHE A 117 19.22 2.11 -4.05
N ASN A 118 18.01 2.20 -4.59
CA ASN A 118 17.05 3.27 -4.35
C ASN A 118 15.98 2.76 -3.37
N ALA A 119 15.40 3.64 -2.56
CA ALA A 119 14.21 3.34 -1.79
C ALA A 119 13.03 3.04 -2.73
N VAL A 120 12.04 2.34 -2.20
CA VAL A 120 10.75 2.14 -2.88
C VAL A 120 9.91 3.38 -2.61
N ASP A 121 9.51 4.12 -3.63
CA ASP A 121 8.52 5.18 -3.46
C ASP A 121 7.10 4.60 -3.42
N PHE A 122 6.33 5.15 -2.50
CA PHE A 122 4.94 4.78 -2.28
C PHE A 122 4.10 6.03 -2.19
N ARG A 123 2.95 5.99 -2.86
CA ARG A 123 1.92 7.01 -2.77
C ARG A 123 0.58 6.37 -2.45
N MET A 124 -0.11 6.98 -1.50
CA MET A 124 -1.52 6.71 -1.23
C MET A 124 -2.31 8.01 -1.37
N ARG A 125 -3.40 7.94 -2.14
CA ARG A 125 -4.38 9.03 -2.24
C ARG A 125 -5.77 8.51 -2.01
N THR A 126 -6.62 9.32 -1.40
CA THR A 126 -8.06 9.06 -1.33
C THR A 126 -8.83 10.36 -1.51
N GLY A 127 -10.03 10.28 -2.08
CA GLY A 127 -11.04 11.32 -1.96
C GLY A 127 -11.68 11.32 -0.57
N ALA A 128 -12.94 11.78 -0.52
CA ALA A 128 -13.66 11.96 0.74
C ALA A 128 -13.96 10.64 1.48
N TRP A 129 -13.76 10.66 2.79
CA TRP A 129 -14.18 9.67 3.77
C TRP A 129 -15.47 10.16 4.40
N ASN A 130 -16.58 9.51 4.09
CA ASN A 130 -17.91 9.92 4.52
C ASN A 130 -18.46 8.94 5.55
N LEU A 131 -18.93 9.46 6.67
CA LEU A 131 -19.77 8.73 7.61
C LEU A 131 -21.23 9.04 7.29
N THR A 132 -22.03 8.00 7.04
CA THR A 132 -23.46 8.11 6.76
C THR A 132 -24.23 7.28 7.78
N GLY A 133 -25.17 7.90 8.49
CA GLY A 133 -26.07 7.21 9.41
C GLY A 133 -27.53 7.55 9.14
N THR A 134 -28.42 7.00 9.95
CA THR A 134 -29.87 7.25 9.86
C THR A 134 -30.25 8.70 10.20
N GLY A 135 -29.42 9.41 10.97
CA GLY A 135 -29.66 10.79 11.41
C GLY A 135 -28.95 11.87 10.60
N GLY A 136 -28.09 11.52 9.65
CA GLY A 136 -27.32 12.47 8.85
C GLY A 136 -26.00 11.89 8.33
N SER A 137 -25.20 12.74 7.69
CA SER A 137 -23.88 12.38 7.19
C SER A 137 -22.85 13.48 7.45
N THR A 138 -21.58 13.12 7.46
CA THR A 138 -20.46 14.07 7.56
C THR A 138 -19.22 13.52 6.85
N THR A 139 -18.38 14.42 6.36
CA THR A 139 -17.07 14.06 5.81
C THR A 139 -16.03 14.18 6.91
N ILE A 140 -15.43 13.04 7.27
CA ILE A 140 -14.46 12.96 8.37
C ILE A 140 -13.03 13.21 7.91
N LEU A 141 -12.74 12.95 6.63
CA LEU A 141 -11.44 13.18 6.02
C LEU A 141 -11.62 13.44 4.52
N ASP A 142 -10.83 14.31 3.92
CA ASP A 142 -10.79 14.53 2.47
C ASP A 142 -9.40 14.93 2.02
N ASN A 143 -9.16 14.90 0.70
CA ASN A 143 -7.90 15.31 0.07
C ASN A 143 -6.67 14.64 0.71
N PHE A 144 -6.77 13.35 1.03
CA PHE A 144 -5.63 12.59 1.55
C PHE A 144 -4.63 12.37 0.43
N ASN A 145 -3.41 12.84 0.61
CA ASN A 145 -2.30 12.57 -0.30
C ASN A 145 -1.04 12.36 0.53
N MET A 146 -0.45 11.18 0.42
CA MET A 146 0.79 10.80 1.10
C MET A 146 1.81 10.34 0.07
N ASP A 147 3.01 10.91 0.12
CA ASP A 147 4.20 10.44 -0.56
C ASP A 147 5.23 10.00 0.48
N MET A 148 5.67 8.75 0.39
CA MET A 148 6.66 8.19 1.31
C MET A 148 7.69 7.32 0.60
N LEU A 149 8.82 7.11 1.27
CA LEU A 149 9.84 6.14 0.92
C LEU A 149 9.80 4.97 1.88
N ILE A 150 10.00 3.77 1.36
CA ILE A 150 10.21 2.54 2.12
C ILE A 150 11.63 2.05 1.84
N GLY A 151 12.44 1.95 2.90
CA GLY A 151 13.83 1.50 2.81
C GLY A 151 13.92 -0.02 2.76
N SER A 152 13.17 -0.69 3.63
CA SER A 152 13.08 -2.15 3.68
C SER A 152 11.79 -2.60 4.39
N GLY A 153 11.44 -3.86 4.22
CA GLY A 153 10.38 -4.51 4.98
C GLY A 153 10.69 -5.98 5.24
N THR A 154 10.29 -6.47 6.41
CA THR A 154 10.29 -7.91 6.72
C THR A 154 9.00 -8.25 7.43
N ILE A 155 8.32 -9.28 6.94
CA ILE A 155 7.22 -9.93 7.66
C ILE A 155 7.72 -11.28 8.15
N ARG A 156 7.54 -11.55 9.43
CA ARG A 156 7.77 -12.89 10.02
C ARG A 156 6.46 -13.42 10.55
N ILE A 157 6.16 -14.68 10.25
CA ILE A 157 5.02 -15.39 10.83
C ILE A 157 5.60 -16.54 11.64
N ASP A 158 5.48 -16.43 12.96
CA ASP A 158 5.97 -17.41 13.92
C ASP A 158 4.87 -18.42 14.22
N THR A 159 5.16 -19.67 13.91
CA THR A 159 4.22 -20.81 14.08
C THR A 159 4.18 -21.35 15.50
N ALA A 160 5.18 -21.04 16.34
CA ALA A 160 5.21 -21.41 17.75
C ALA A 160 4.45 -20.41 18.62
N THR A 161 4.44 -19.12 18.24
CA THR A 161 3.79 -18.05 19.01
C THR A 161 2.49 -17.50 18.38
N ASP A 162 2.10 -17.97 17.20
CA ASP A 162 0.95 -17.47 16.43
C ASP A 162 1.00 -15.95 16.20
N LYS A 163 2.22 -15.44 15.92
CA LYS A 163 2.51 -14.01 15.86
C LYS A 163 3.01 -13.63 14.49
N LEU A 164 2.42 -12.58 13.93
CA LEU A 164 2.96 -11.88 12.76
C LEU A 164 3.73 -10.66 13.25
N ASN A 165 4.99 -10.56 12.88
CA ASN A 165 5.82 -9.38 13.08
C ASN A 165 6.04 -8.66 11.75
N LEU A 166 5.87 -7.34 11.73
CA LEU A 166 6.18 -6.46 10.60
C LEU A 166 7.26 -5.47 11.05
N LEU A 167 8.43 -5.58 10.44
CA LEU A 167 9.53 -4.62 10.58
C LEU A 167 9.66 -3.85 9.27
N THR A 168 9.62 -2.52 9.30
CA THR A 168 9.80 -1.71 8.10
C THR A 168 10.43 -0.35 8.39
N ASP A 169 11.17 0.16 7.41
CA ASP A 169 11.80 1.48 7.47
C ASP A 169 11.03 2.43 6.57
N ILE A 170 10.46 3.50 7.13
CA ILE A 170 9.61 4.44 6.42
C ILE A 170 10.06 5.89 6.59
N ALA A 171 9.84 6.71 5.57
CA ALA A 171 9.99 8.16 5.66
C ALA A 171 8.90 8.83 4.84
N ILE A 172 8.17 9.78 5.41
CA ILE A 172 7.12 10.53 4.69
C ILE A 172 7.75 11.84 4.22
N ASP A 173 7.75 12.08 2.92
CA ASP A 173 8.25 13.34 2.35
C ASP A 173 7.16 14.42 2.45
N ASP A 174 5.93 14.02 2.12
CA ASP A 174 4.78 14.90 2.10
C ASP A 174 3.50 14.13 2.48
N LEU A 175 2.70 14.75 3.33
CA LEU A 175 1.37 14.29 3.71
C LEU A 175 0.45 15.48 3.90
N ASP A 176 -0.59 15.48 3.07
CA ASP A 176 -1.69 16.43 3.11
C ASP A 176 -3.00 15.72 3.40
N PHE A 177 -3.83 16.33 4.22
CA PHE A 177 -5.24 15.93 4.38
C PHE A 177 -6.06 17.05 5.01
N ASP A 178 -7.37 16.96 4.84
CA ASP A 178 -8.36 17.83 5.46
C ASP A 178 -9.31 17.02 6.34
N VAL A 179 -9.76 17.64 7.43
CA VAL A 179 -10.75 17.11 8.38
C VAL A 179 -11.93 18.10 8.40
N PRO A 180 -12.83 18.06 7.41
CA PRO A 180 -13.79 19.15 7.15
C PRO A 180 -14.74 19.41 8.32
N PHE A 181 -15.17 18.38 9.03
CA PHE A 181 -16.08 18.53 10.17
C PHE A 181 -15.48 19.30 11.36
N LEU A 182 -14.14 19.36 11.46
CA LEU A 182 -13.42 20.16 12.45
C LEU A 182 -12.84 21.45 11.85
N ALA A 183 -13.03 21.68 10.55
CA ALA A 183 -12.39 22.74 9.79
C ALA A 183 -10.85 22.75 9.96
N LEU A 184 -10.24 21.57 10.11
CA LEU A 184 -8.80 21.38 10.27
C LEU A 184 -8.19 20.91 8.95
N GLY A 185 -7.00 21.40 8.61
CA GLY A 185 -6.20 20.87 7.50
C GLY A 185 -4.73 20.76 7.91
N ILE A 186 -4.05 19.74 7.40
CA ILE A 186 -2.61 19.52 7.57
C ILE A 186 -1.95 19.63 6.20
N ARG A 187 -0.84 20.37 6.14
CA ARG A 187 -0.06 20.59 4.94
C ARG A 187 1.42 20.29 5.15
N ASP A 188 2.02 19.66 4.16
CA ASP A 188 3.45 19.37 4.10
C ASP A 188 3.93 18.64 5.36
N LEU A 189 3.22 17.59 5.80
CA LEU A 189 3.68 16.78 6.91
C LEU A 189 4.82 15.86 6.43
N GLN A 190 6.00 16.08 6.99
CA GLN A 190 7.19 15.26 6.79
C GLN A 190 7.44 14.42 8.05
N LEU A 191 7.85 13.16 7.85
CA LEU A 191 8.27 12.25 8.90
C LEU A 191 9.61 11.61 8.54
N THR A 192 10.58 11.73 9.44
CA THR A 192 11.92 11.17 9.27
C THR A 192 12.37 10.39 10.49
N GLY A 193 13.47 9.64 10.39
CA GLY A 193 14.14 9.07 11.56
C GLY A 193 14.51 10.14 12.59
N ALA A 194 14.54 9.75 13.87
CA ALA A 194 14.83 10.65 14.98
C ALA A 194 16.23 11.30 14.94
N ASP A 195 17.18 10.68 14.23
CA ASP A 195 18.55 11.19 14.06
C ASP A 195 18.76 11.99 12.75
N TYR A 196 17.68 12.34 12.04
CA TYR A 196 17.77 13.03 10.75
C TYR A 196 18.09 14.52 10.91
N ASP A 197 19.31 14.91 10.52
CA ASP A 197 19.78 16.29 10.58
C ASP A 197 19.55 17.03 9.25
N LEU A 198 18.61 17.98 9.22
CA LEU A 198 18.35 18.82 8.05
C LEU A 198 19.53 19.69 7.61
N SER A 199 20.47 20.00 8.52
CA SER A 199 21.66 20.79 8.20
C SER A 199 22.79 19.94 7.60
N ALA A 200 22.73 18.62 7.79
CA ALA A 200 23.66 17.64 7.27
C ALA A 200 22.93 16.34 6.86
N PRO A 201 22.00 16.40 5.90
CA PRO A 201 21.07 15.31 5.65
C PRO A 201 21.80 14.08 5.09
N GLN A 202 21.48 12.89 5.61
CA GLN A 202 22.12 11.62 5.24
C GLN A 202 21.08 10.54 4.87
N PRO A 203 21.24 9.79 3.77
CA PRO A 203 20.18 8.91 3.26
C PRO A 203 19.81 7.80 4.25
N LEU A 204 20.80 7.31 4.99
CA LEU A 204 20.61 6.23 5.95
C LEU A 204 19.91 6.67 7.25
N ARG A 205 19.71 7.98 7.45
CA ARG A 205 19.05 8.53 8.64
C ARG A 205 17.64 9.04 8.37
N VAL A 206 17.20 9.05 7.12
CA VAL A 206 15.88 9.60 6.76
C VAL A 206 14.74 8.71 7.25
N PHE A 207 14.97 7.40 7.39
CA PHE A 207 13.93 6.45 7.76
C PHE A 207 13.72 6.34 9.28
N ALA A 208 12.45 6.34 9.68
CA ALA A 208 12.01 5.87 10.98
C ALA A 208 11.70 4.36 10.90
N ASN A 209 12.13 3.62 11.92
CA ASN A 209 11.86 2.19 12.01
C ASN A 209 10.50 1.94 12.68
N VAL A 210 9.76 0.99 12.13
CA VAL A 210 8.46 0.53 12.63
C VAL A 210 8.59 -0.96 12.91
N ASP A 211 8.36 -1.37 14.16
CA ASP A 211 8.31 -2.76 14.60
C ASP A 211 6.93 -3.06 15.22
N LEU A 212 6.12 -3.83 14.50
CA LEU A 212 4.72 -4.11 14.81
C LEU A 212 4.46 -5.59 14.97
N ASP A 213 3.75 -5.92 16.04
CA ASP A 213 3.38 -7.27 16.41
C ASP A 213 1.87 -7.46 16.34
N ILE A 214 1.41 -8.39 15.52
CA ILE A 214 0.01 -8.72 15.32
C ILE A 214 -0.22 -10.16 15.77
N TYR A 215 -1.07 -10.35 16.76
CA TYR A 215 -1.29 -11.66 17.38
C TYR A 215 -2.63 -11.69 18.11
N LYS A 216 -2.96 -12.84 18.70
CA LYS A 216 -4.14 -13.00 19.55
C LYS A 216 -3.78 -12.75 21.01
N ALA A 217 -4.52 -11.88 21.70
CA ALA A 217 -4.33 -11.63 23.13
C ALA A 217 -5.63 -11.29 23.84
N ALA A 218 -5.65 -11.46 25.16
CA ALA A 218 -6.75 -11.00 25.99
C ALA A 218 -6.91 -9.47 26.00
N ASN A 219 -8.15 -8.99 25.90
CA ASN A 219 -8.51 -7.61 26.22
C ASN A 219 -8.63 -7.40 27.74
N ALA A 220 -8.99 -6.19 28.17
CA ALA A 220 -9.14 -5.85 29.60
C ALA A 220 -10.23 -6.69 30.33
N ALA A 221 -11.16 -7.30 29.61
CA ALA A 221 -12.19 -8.20 30.14
C ALA A 221 -11.80 -9.69 30.10
N GLY A 222 -10.59 -10.02 29.63
CA GLY A 222 -10.10 -11.40 29.50
C GLY A 222 -10.61 -12.14 28.26
N THR A 223 -11.23 -11.45 27.31
CA THR A 223 -11.66 -12.05 26.03
C THR A 223 -10.52 -11.99 25.02
N GLU A 224 -10.24 -13.11 24.36
CA GLU A 224 -9.25 -13.19 23.29
C GLU A 224 -9.69 -12.38 22.06
N VAL A 225 -8.84 -11.45 21.62
CA VAL A 225 -9.11 -10.51 20.53
C VAL A 225 -7.88 -10.32 19.65
N LEU A 226 -8.02 -9.59 18.54
CA LEU A 226 -6.88 -9.18 17.73
C LEU A 226 -6.07 -8.12 18.49
N ALA A 227 -4.79 -8.39 18.71
CA ALA A 227 -3.84 -7.48 19.30
C ALA A 227 -2.91 -6.93 18.23
N VAL A 228 -2.61 -5.63 18.31
CA VAL A 228 -1.56 -4.96 17.54
C VAL A 228 -0.72 -4.17 18.54
N ASP A 229 0.52 -4.61 18.74
CA ASP A 229 1.46 -3.96 19.66
C ASP A 229 2.59 -3.32 18.84
N LEU A 230 3.02 -2.14 19.28
CA LEU A 230 4.15 -1.39 18.75
C LEU A 230 5.17 -1.27 19.88
N ASP A 231 6.36 -1.83 19.69
CA ASP A 231 7.41 -1.83 20.71
C ASP A 231 7.95 -0.41 20.92
N THR A 232 8.63 0.12 19.89
CA THR A 232 9.16 1.48 19.87
C THR A 232 9.08 2.05 18.46
N PHE A 233 8.63 3.29 18.36
CA PHE A 233 8.68 4.11 17.16
C PHE A 233 9.26 5.47 17.53
N GLU A 234 10.41 5.81 16.94
CA GLU A 234 11.12 7.06 17.16
C GLU A 234 11.29 7.79 15.84
N ALA A 235 10.79 9.03 15.79
CA ALA A 235 10.79 9.83 14.58
C ALA A 235 10.86 11.33 14.87
N ASP A 236 11.32 12.08 13.89
CA ASP A 236 11.10 13.51 13.80
C ASP A 236 9.88 13.77 12.91
N MET A 237 9.04 14.72 13.29
CA MET A 237 7.89 15.14 12.50
C MET A 237 7.89 16.65 12.31
N ARG A 238 7.61 17.10 11.09
CA ARG A 238 7.46 18.52 10.74
C ARG A 238 6.18 18.68 9.96
N ILE A 239 5.44 19.75 10.23
CA ILE A 239 4.20 20.11 9.53
C ILE A 239 4.40 21.53 9.03
N GLY A 240 4.43 21.71 7.71
CA GLY A 240 4.59 23.02 7.08
C GLY A 240 3.42 23.96 7.37
N GLY A 241 2.20 23.44 7.45
CA GLY A 241 1.01 24.23 7.76
C GLY A 241 -0.08 23.48 8.50
N VAL A 242 -0.54 24.04 9.62
CA VAL A 242 -1.79 23.67 10.27
C VAL A 242 -2.84 24.71 9.93
N LEU A 243 -3.94 24.29 9.31
CA LEU A 243 -5.04 25.16 8.89
C LEU A 243 -6.22 25.01 9.85
N ILE A 244 -6.81 26.14 10.27
CA ILE A 244 -8.11 26.18 10.94
C ILE A 244 -9.04 27.12 10.18
N GLY A 245 -10.21 26.63 9.77
CA GLY A 245 -11.15 27.40 8.94
C GLY A 245 -10.54 27.82 7.59
N GLY A 246 -9.62 27.03 7.06
CA GLY A 246 -8.89 27.33 5.81
C GLY A 246 -7.77 28.38 5.95
N THR A 247 -7.50 28.88 7.16
CA THR A 247 -6.40 29.82 7.41
C THR A 247 -5.26 29.12 8.13
N SER A 248 -4.03 29.29 7.66
CA SER A 248 -2.86 28.76 8.37
C SER A 248 -2.67 29.45 9.71
N ILE A 249 -2.46 28.65 10.76
CA ILE A 249 -2.13 29.10 12.11
C ILE A 249 -0.64 28.91 12.43
N GLY A 250 0.15 28.43 11.47
CA GLY A 250 1.59 28.21 11.60
C GLY A 250 2.00 26.77 11.31
N SER A 251 3.27 26.48 11.58
CA SER A 251 3.90 25.17 11.45
C SER A 251 4.09 24.51 12.81
N VAL A 252 4.30 23.19 12.80
CA VAL A 252 4.61 22.38 13.99
C VAL A 252 5.86 21.55 13.71
N ALA A 253 6.74 21.42 14.69
CA ALA A 253 7.85 20.47 14.65
C ALA A 253 7.89 19.70 15.97
N LEU A 254 8.00 18.38 15.87
CA LEU A 254 8.29 17.47 16.97
C LEU A 254 9.64 16.82 16.69
N ASP A 255 10.55 17.04 17.62
CA ASP A 255 11.91 16.49 17.61
C ASP A 255 11.94 15.32 18.60
N ASN A 256 12.43 14.17 18.17
CA ASN A 256 12.50 12.94 18.96
C ASN A 256 11.12 12.49 19.51
N LEU A 257 10.09 12.43 18.66
CA LEU A 257 8.82 11.80 19.01
C LEU A 257 9.06 10.31 19.26
N ALA A 258 8.90 9.88 20.51
CA ALA A 258 8.97 8.47 20.90
C ALA A 258 7.58 7.96 21.29
N ILE A 259 7.10 6.97 20.55
CA ILE A 259 5.90 6.18 20.87
C ILE A 259 6.39 4.81 21.29
N THR A 260 6.23 4.46 22.57
CA THR A 260 6.71 3.19 23.13
C THR A 260 5.60 2.44 23.83
N ASN A 261 5.72 1.12 23.92
CA ASN A 261 4.82 0.25 24.70
C ASN A 261 3.34 0.46 24.34
N THR A 262 3.04 0.65 23.06
CA THR A 262 1.67 0.89 22.62
C THR A 262 0.99 -0.44 22.33
N ALA A 263 -0.13 -0.69 23.01
CA ALA A 263 -0.91 -1.91 22.85
C ALA A 263 -2.33 -1.57 22.40
N MET A 264 -2.71 -2.06 21.21
CA MET A 264 -4.05 -1.94 20.66
C MET A 264 -4.78 -3.28 20.73
N ARG A 265 -6.05 -3.26 21.12
CA ARG A 265 -6.93 -4.44 21.17
C ARG A 265 -8.16 -4.15 20.31
N ILE A 266 -8.34 -4.92 19.25
CA ILE A 266 -9.38 -4.71 18.23
C ILE A 266 -10.42 -5.83 18.35
N TYR A 267 -11.66 -5.45 18.64
CA TYR A 267 -12.78 -6.37 18.78
C TYR A 267 -14.11 -5.68 18.46
N GLY A 268 -15.06 -6.45 17.94
CA GLY A 268 -16.43 -5.99 17.73
C GLY A 268 -17.20 -5.83 19.04
N HIS A 269 -18.32 -5.12 18.96
CA HIS A 269 -19.30 -4.98 20.04
C HIS A 269 -20.49 -5.90 19.82
#